data_AF-A0A285TID6-F1
#
_entry.id   AF-A0A285TID6-F1
#
_cell.length_a   1.000
_cell.length_b   1.000
_cell.length_c   1.000
_cell.angle_alpha   90.00
_cell.angle_beta   90.00
_cell.angle_gamma   90.00
#
_symmetry.space_group_name_H-M   'P 1'
#
loop_
_entity.id
_entity.type
_entity.pdbx_description
1 polymer ?
#
loop_
_entity_poly.entity_id
_entity_poly.type
_entity_poly.pdbx_seq_one_letter_code
_entity_poly.pdbx_strand_id
1 'polypeptide(L)'
;MVINLITFASILHKQASVRSSHEVILTELEKYFTVNFIDYKDIDKLSPDDFSIIFIATGGVERLVIQHFESLPRPAILLADGMQNSLAAALEISSWLRGRGMKSEILHGELPETIKRIFVLHSNFVAQRSLFGMRIGVMGTPSSWLVASNVDYLLAKRRWGIEYTDVSLDRIYEYYGQITDDEVGEACAGLAGKALACREASPEDMIKAMRLYRAIKRIVEEERLSAITLSCFRLIDQTGTTGCLALALLNDEGIIAGCEGDLQSVFTMLAVKVLTGKNSFMANPSMINARTNEIILAHCTIGIAQTEQFIIRNHFETESGIGIQGILPTGDVTIVKCGSESLDEYYLSTGTLVENTNYINMCRTQVRIKMNSPADYFLKTPLGNHHIMLYGNYEDILEEFLQANACKRIE
;
A
#
# COMPACT_ATOMS: atom_id res chain seq x y z
N MET A 1 -0.32 -2.70 -22.55
CA MET A 1 0.61 -3.35 -21.60
C MET A 1 1.72 -3.99 -22.40
N VAL A 2 2.98 -3.74 -22.06
CA VAL A 2 4.14 -4.29 -22.78
C VAL A 2 4.72 -5.44 -21.97
N ILE A 3 5.03 -6.56 -22.62
CA ILE A 3 5.76 -7.68 -22.01
C ILE A 3 6.99 -7.98 -22.84
N ASN A 4 8.13 -8.21 -22.18
CA ASN A 4 9.38 -8.58 -22.84
C ASN A 4 9.65 -10.08 -22.63
N LEU A 5 9.57 -10.86 -23.70
CA LEU A 5 9.87 -12.29 -23.67
C LEU A 5 11.36 -12.53 -23.94
N ILE A 6 12.11 -12.78 -22.87
CA ILE A 6 13.53 -13.16 -22.95
C ILE A 6 13.58 -14.61 -23.41
N THR A 7 13.89 -14.82 -24.68
CA THR A 7 13.72 -16.10 -25.37
C THR A 7 14.97 -16.94 -25.28
N PHE A 8 14.85 -18.14 -24.70
CA PHE A 8 15.88 -19.17 -24.67
C PHE A 8 15.48 -20.33 -25.58
N ALA A 9 16.25 -20.56 -26.63
CA ALA A 9 16.07 -21.65 -27.58
C ALA A 9 17.41 -22.31 -27.93
N SER A 10 17.41 -23.63 -28.12
CA SER A 10 18.59 -24.39 -28.52
C SER A 10 19.05 -24.01 -29.93
N ILE A 11 20.37 -24.01 -30.17
CA ILE A 11 21.01 -23.72 -31.46
C ILE A 11 20.51 -24.66 -32.58
N LEU A 12 20.01 -25.85 -32.22
CA LEU A 12 19.41 -26.82 -33.15
C LEU A 12 18.08 -26.34 -33.75
N HIS A 13 17.43 -25.34 -33.14
CA HIS A 13 16.20 -24.71 -33.61
C HIS A 13 16.47 -23.25 -34.03
N LYS A 14 16.43 -22.94 -35.33
CA LYS A 14 16.57 -21.55 -35.82
C LYS A 14 15.46 -20.66 -35.23
N GLN A 15 15.73 -19.39 -34.92
CA GLN A 15 14.72 -18.45 -34.35
C GLN A 15 13.39 -18.40 -35.13
N ALA A 16 13.41 -18.44 -36.47
CA ALA A 16 12.18 -18.49 -37.28
C ALA A 16 11.33 -19.74 -37.02
N SER A 17 11.96 -20.86 -36.65
CA SER A 17 11.31 -22.11 -36.24
C SER A 17 10.73 -22.05 -34.82
N VAL A 18 11.24 -21.17 -33.96
CA VAL A 18 10.73 -21.01 -32.58
C VAL A 18 9.36 -20.34 -32.63
N ARG A 19 9.25 -19.18 -33.27
CA ARG A 19 7.97 -18.46 -33.36
C ARG A 19 6.87 -19.30 -34.01
N SER A 20 7.17 -20.04 -35.07
CA SER A 20 6.20 -20.92 -35.72
C SER A 20 5.77 -22.10 -34.84
N SER A 21 6.67 -22.64 -34.01
CA SER A 21 6.35 -23.79 -33.16
C SER A 21 5.52 -23.43 -31.93
N HIS A 22 5.57 -22.16 -31.53
CA HIS A 22 4.85 -21.62 -30.38
C HIS A 22 3.76 -20.62 -30.80
N GLU A 23 3.33 -20.66 -32.06
CA GLU A 23 2.40 -19.67 -32.63
C GLU A 23 1.13 -19.53 -31.79
N VAL A 24 0.56 -20.65 -31.32
CA VAL A 24 -0.68 -20.66 -30.54
C VAL A 24 -0.59 -19.78 -29.29
N ILE A 25 0.45 -19.94 -28.46
CA ILE A 25 0.60 -19.16 -27.23
C ILE A 25 1.02 -17.72 -27.52
N LEU A 26 1.89 -17.51 -28.51
CA LEU A 26 2.39 -16.18 -28.85
C LEU A 26 1.30 -15.31 -29.48
N THR A 27 0.50 -15.85 -30.39
CA THR A 27 -0.65 -15.15 -30.97
C THR A 27 -1.71 -14.84 -29.92
N GLU A 28 -1.93 -15.73 -28.94
CA GLU A 28 -2.84 -15.42 -27.85
C GLU A 28 -2.31 -14.27 -26.97
N LEU A 29 -1.02 -14.25 -26.63
CA LEU A 29 -0.40 -13.14 -25.90
C LEU A 29 -0.52 -11.81 -26.65
N GLU A 30 -0.28 -11.82 -27.97
CA GLU A 30 -0.36 -10.63 -28.83
C GLU A 30 -1.78 -10.02 -28.91
N LYS A 31 -2.83 -10.77 -28.54
CA LYS A 31 -4.20 -10.21 -28.44
C LYS A 31 -4.37 -9.27 -27.25
N TYR A 32 -3.61 -9.48 -26.17
CA TYR A 32 -3.76 -8.74 -24.91
C TYR A 32 -2.57 -7.84 -24.58
N PHE A 33 -1.39 -8.14 -25.12
CA PHE A 33 -0.14 -7.48 -24.79
C PHE A 33 0.64 -7.06 -26.05
N THR A 34 1.39 -5.97 -25.95
CA THR A 34 2.47 -5.69 -26.88
C THR A 34 3.66 -6.58 -26.50
N VAL A 35 3.95 -7.58 -27.31
CA VAL A 35 4.96 -8.60 -27.01
C VAL A 35 6.26 -8.26 -27.72
N ASN A 36 7.31 -7.99 -26.95
CA ASN A 36 8.67 -7.83 -27.46
C ASN A 36 9.43 -9.15 -27.31
N PHE A 37 10.09 -9.60 -28.38
CA PHE A 37 10.96 -10.77 -28.32
C PHE A 37 12.41 -10.31 -28.17
N ILE A 38 13.03 -10.70 -27.05
CA ILE A 38 14.41 -10.36 -26.72
C ILE A 38 15.21 -11.65 -26.75
N ASP A 39 16.23 -11.73 -27.59
CA ASP A 39 17.18 -12.86 -27.53
C ASP A 39 17.90 -12.81 -26.19
N TYR A 40 18.16 -13.95 -25.56
CA TYR A 40 18.82 -14.00 -24.26
C TYR A 40 20.20 -13.29 -24.25
N LYS A 41 20.87 -13.16 -25.40
CA LYS A 41 22.14 -12.40 -25.55
C LYS A 41 21.96 -10.89 -25.43
N ASP A 42 20.74 -10.42 -25.64
CA ASP A 42 20.34 -9.02 -25.60
C ASP A 42 19.62 -8.65 -24.29
N ILE A 43 19.68 -9.52 -23.28
CA ILE A 43 19.03 -9.30 -21.97
C ILE A 43 19.49 -7.99 -21.32
N ASP A 44 20.76 -7.59 -21.53
CA ASP A 44 21.33 -6.36 -20.97
C ASP A 44 20.75 -5.08 -21.59
N LYS A 45 19.93 -5.18 -22.65
CA LYS A 45 19.17 -4.05 -23.22
C LYS A 45 17.92 -3.72 -22.41
N LEU A 46 17.47 -4.61 -21.53
CA LEU A 46 16.31 -4.40 -20.68
C LEU A 46 16.68 -3.63 -19.42
N SER A 47 15.77 -2.78 -18.96
CA SER A 47 15.89 -2.06 -17.70
C SER A 47 15.15 -2.78 -16.57
N PRO A 48 15.43 -2.46 -15.29
CA PRO A 48 14.65 -2.96 -14.17
C PRO A 48 13.16 -2.57 -14.20
N ASP A 49 12.80 -1.57 -15.00
CA ASP A 49 11.43 -1.07 -15.14
C ASP A 49 10.66 -1.78 -16.28
N ASP A 50 11.33 -2.69 -17.00
CA ASP A 50 10.72 -3.51 -18.05
C ASP A 50 10.16 -4.82 -17.48
N PHE A 51 8.83 -4.98 -17.56
CA PHE A 51 8.20 -6.25 -17.19
C PHE A 51 8.63 -7.35 -18.16
N SER A 52 9.36 -8.34 -17.64
CA SER A 52 10.06 -9.35 -18.43
C SER A 52 9.71 -10.75 -17.98
N ILE A 53 9.47 -11.63 -18.94
CA ILE A 53 9.15 -13.05 -18.74
C ILE A 53 10.21 -13.87 -19.48
N ILE A 54 10.76 -14.87 -18.82
CA ILE A 54 11.75 -15.78 -19.39
C ILE A 54 10.99 -16.83 -20.20
N PHE A 55 11.03 -16.71 -21.52
CA PHE A 55 10.37 -17.65 -22.43
C PHE A 55 11.31 -18.81 -22.74
N ILE A 56 10.98 -19.98 -22.19
CA ILE A 56 11.69 -21.22 -22.46
C ILE A 56 11.07 -21.84 -23.70
N ALA A 57 11.69 -21.68 -24.86
CA ALA A 57 11.14 -22.19 -26.11
C ALA A 57 11.43 -23.68 -26.30
N THR A 58 12.60 -24.17 -25.87
CA THR A 58 13.02 -25.54 -26.16
C THR A 58 13.71 -26.18 -24.97
N GLY A 59 13.75 -27.51 -24.94
CA GLY A 59 14.65 -28.27 -24.07
C GLY A 59 16.13 -28.03 -24.39
N GLY A 60 17.01 -28.34 -23.44
CA GLY A 60 18.46 -28.24 -23.63
C GLY A 60 19.03 -26.83 -23.45
N VAL A 61 18.23 -25.90 -22.96
CA VAL A 61 18.62 -24.49 -22.70
C VAL A 61 18.96 -24.22 -21.24
N GLU A 62 18.87 -25.21 -20.36
CA GLU A 62 19.01 -25.07 -18.91
C GLU A 62 20.37 -24.46 -18.55
N ARG A 63 21.45 -24.96 -19.17
CA ARG A 63 22.80 -24.40 -18.99
C ARG A 63 22.92 -22.98 -19.51
N LEU A 64 22.23 -22.63 -20.59
CA LEU A 64 22.25 -21.27 -21.15
C LEU A 64 21.56 -20.29 -20.19
N VAL A 65 20.42 -20.67 -19.61
CA VAL A 65 19.73 -19.85 -18.61
C VAL A 65 20.62 -19.64 -17.38
N ILE A 66 21.26 -20.70 -16.89
CA ILE A 66 22.18 -20.63 -15.74
C ILE A 66 23.36 -19.68 -16.01
N GLN A 67 23.90 -19.66 -17.23
CA GLN A 67 24.99 -18.75 -17.59
C GLN A 67 24.59 -17.27 -17.51
N HIS A 68 23.29 -16.96 -17.63
CA HIS A 68 22.77 -15.59 -17.58
C HIS A 68 22.10 -15.27 -16.22
N PHE A 69 22.32 -16.11 -15.20
CA PHE A 69 21.63 -16.03 -13.90
C PHE A 69 21.62 -14.62 -13.27
N GLU A 70 22.74 -13.89 -13.34
CA GLU A 70 22.86 -12.55 -12.74
C GLU A 70 22.00 -11.50 -13.45
N SER A 71 21.79 -11.66 -14.77
CA SER A 71 20.98 -10.74 -15.58
C SER A 71 19.49 -11.09 -15.61
N LEU A 72 19.08 -12.23 -15.04
CA LEU A 72 17.67 -12.65 -15.06
C LEU A 72 16.78 -11.72 -14.21
N PRO A 73 15.53 -11.47 -14.65
CA PRO A 73 14.56 -10.72 -13.85
C PRO A 73 14.28 -11.42 -12.51
N ARG A 74 14.04 -10.61 -11.47
CA ARG A 74 13.73 -11.09 -10.10
C ARG A 74 12.35 -10.55 -9.68
N PRO A 75 11.37 -11.40 -9.35
CA PRO A 75 11.39 -12.87 -9.43
C PRO A 75 11.42 -13.41 -10.87
N ALA A 76 11.83 -14.66 -11.05
CA ALA A 76 11.93 -15.30 -12.35
C ALA A 76 10.59 -15.90 -12.78
N ILE A 77 9.91 -15.25 -13.72
CA ILE A 77 8.67 -15.78 -14.32
C ILE A 77 9.06 -16.55 -15.58
N LEU A 78 8.82 -17.86 -15.61
CA LEU A 78 9.12 -18.73 -16.75
C LEU A 78 7.84 -18.99 -17.54
N LEU A 79 7.84 -18.72 -18.84
CA LEU A 79 6.77 -19.12 -19.75
C LEU A 79 7.20 -20.37 -20.51
N ALA A 80 6.38 -21.41 -20.46
CA ALA A 80 6.63 -22.68 -21.13
C ALA A 80 5.34 -23.28 -21.69
N ASP A 81 5.45 -23.97 -22.83
CA ASP A 81 4.33 -24.70 -23.41
C ASP A 81 4.65 -26.19 -23.56
N GLY A 82 3.72 -26.94 -24.17
CA GLY A 82 3.88 -28.37 -24.41
C GLY A 82 4.82 -28.74 -25.57
N MET A 83 5.48 -27.75 -26.19
CA MET A 83 6.24 -27.94 -27.41
C MET A 83 7.74 -28.06 -27.13
N GLN A 84 8.45 -28.82 -27.97
CA GLN A 84 9.92 -28.91 -27.99
C GLN A 84 10.60 -29.17 -26.62
N ASN A 85 9.96 -29.91 -25.71
CA ASN A 85 10.43 -30.14 -24.33
C ASN A 85 10.62 -28.85 -23.50
N SER A 86 9.91 -27.76 -23.85
CA SER A 86 9.92 -26.47 -23.14
C SER A 86 9.60 -26.62 -21.66
N LEU A 87 8.47 -27.27 -21.32
CA LEU A 87 8.07 -27.48 -19.93
C LEU A 87 9.10 -28.26 -19.11
N ALA A 88 9.71 -29.29 -19.68
CA ALA A 88 10.73 -30.09 -19.00
C ALA A 88 11.95 -29.23 -18.61
N ALA A 89 12.42 -28.37 -19.52
CA ALA A 89 13.48 -27.41 -19.22
C ALA A 89 13.06 -26.39 -18.17
N ALA A 90 11.85 -25.82 -18.28
CA ALA A 90 11.35 -24.83 -17.32
C ALA A 90 11.26 -25.39 -15.89
N LEU A 91 10.87 -26.66 -15.74
CA LEU A 91 10.85 -27.35 -14.44
C LEU A 91 12.25 -27.48 -13.83
N GLU A 92 13.22 -27.94 -14.61
CA GLU A 92 14.61 -28.09 -14.15
C GLU A 92 15.24 -26.73 -13.79
N ILE A 93 15.03 -25.72 -14.65
CA ILE A 93 15.50 -24.34 -14.41
C ILE A 93 14.87 -23.78 -13.13
N SER A 94 13.55 -23.87 -12.98
CA SER A 94 12.83 -23.37 -11.81
C SER A 94 13.34 -24.01 -10.52
N SER A 95 13.56 -25.33 -10.53
CA SER A 95 14.16 -26.06 -9.40
C SER A 95 15.54 -25.52 -9.04
N TRP A 96 16.40 -25.32 -10.04
CA TRP A 96 17.75 -24.80 -9.86
C TRP A 96 17.77 -23.36 -9.31
N LEU A 97 16.86 -22.49 -9.79
CA LEU A 97 16.72 -21.10 -9.34
C LEU A 97 16.26 -21.06 -7.88
N ARG A 98 15.23 -21.83 -7.53
CA ARG A 98 14.70 -21.92 -6.15
C ARG A 98 15.72 -22.48 -5.18
N GLY A 99 16.52 -23.46 -5.61
CA GLY A 99 17.65 -24.00 -4.83
C GLY A 99 18.73 -22.96 -4.47
N ARG A 100 18.71 -21.78 -5.10
CA ARG A 100 19.62 -20.64 -4.85
C ARG A 100 18.91 -19.44 -4.23
N GLY A 101 17.68 -19.62 -3.74
CA GLY A 101 16.91 -18.55 -3.09
C GLY A 101 16.28 -17.56 -4.07
N MET A 102 16.35 -17.79 -5.38
CA MET A 102 15.60 -17.00 -6.35
C MET A 102 14.19 -17.56 -6.48
N LYS A 103 13.18 -16.75 -6.19
CA LYS A 103 11.79 -17.11 -6.45
C LYS A 103 11.58 -17.33 -7.94
N SER A 104 10.85 -18.39 -8.29
CA SER A 104 10.43 -18.65 -9.66
C SER A 104 9.01 -19.18 -9.72
N GLU A 105 8.31 -18.81 -10.78
CA GLU A 105 6.97 -19.28 -11.12
C GLU A 105 6.95 -19.74 -12.57
N ILE A 106 6.32 -20.88 -12.85
CA ILE A 106 6.16 -21.40 -14.22
C ILE A 106 4.73 -21.15 -14.68
N LEU A 107 4.59 -20.43 -15.78
CA LEU A 107 3.35 -20.21 -16.51
C LEU A 107 3.22 -21.29 -17.58
N HIS A 108 2.27 -22.19 -17.37
CA HIS A 108 1.93 -23.29 -18.28
C HIS A 108 0.49 -23.74 -18.05
N GLY A 109 -0.19 -24.18 -19.11
CA GLY A 109 -1.54 -24.75 -19.03
C GLY A 109 -2.51 -24.05 -19.99
N GLU A 110 -3.77 -23.91 -19.56
CA GLU A 110 -4.81 -23.24 -20.34
C GLU A 110 -4.45 -21.78 -20.61
N LEU A 111 -4.59 -21.35 -21.87
CA LEU A 111 -4.21 -20.00 -22.29
C LEU A 111 -4.97 -18.91 -21.53
N PRO A 112 -6.31 -18.98 -21.32
CA PRO A 112 -7.01 -17.94 -20.60
C PRO A 112 -6.50 -17.74 -19.17
N GLU A 113 -6.12 -18.83 -18.48
CA GLU A 113 -5.57 -18.76 -17.12
C GLU A 113 -4.15 -18.21 -17.12
N THR A 114 -3.33 -18.59 -18.11
CA THR A 114 -1.99 -18.03 -18.30
C THR A 114 -2.05 -16.51 -18.53
N ILE A 115 -2.98 -16.05 -19.38
CA ILE A 115 -3.17 -14.62 -19.65
C ILE A 115 -3.61 -13.88 -18.39
N LYS A 116 -4.61 -14.41 -17.65
CA LYS A 116 -5.04 -13.83 -16.36
C LYS A 116 -3.89 -13.73 -15.37
N ARG A 117 -3.06 -14.78 -15.28
CA ARG A 117 -1.90 -14.79 -14.38
C ARG A 117 -0.85 -13.74 -14.77
N ILE A 118 -0.61 -13.54 -16.07
CA ILE A 118 0.29 -12.47 -16.56
C ILE A 118 -0.24 -11.09 -16.17
N PHE A 119 -1.54 -10.84 -16.28
CA PHE A 119 -2.14 -9.57 -15.82
C PHE A 119 -1.89 -9.33 -14.33
N VAL A 120 -2.07 -10.34 -13.49
CA VAL A 120 -1.81 -10.26 -12.05
C VAL A 120 -0.33 -9.96 -11.77
N LEU A 121 0.59 -10.71 -12.39
CA LEU A 121 2.03 -10.54 -12.22
C LEU A 121 2.50 -9.15 -12.69
N HIS A 122 1.96 -8.66 -13.80
CA HIS A 122 2.25 -7.32 -14.29
C HIS A 122 1.72 -6.25 -13.32
N SER A 123 0.50 -6.38 -12.81
CA SER A 123 -0.05 -5.45 -11.81
C SER A 123 0.81 -5.39 -10.55
N ASN A 124 1.28 -6.54 -10.05
CA ASN A 124 2.20 -6.61 -8.92
C ASN A 124 3.54 -5.94 -9.23
N PHE A 125 4.09 -6.17 -10.42
CA PHE A 125 5.32 -5.53 -10.86
C PHE A 125 5.17 -4.00 -10.90
N VAL A 126 4.10 -3.50 -11.50
CA VAL A 126 3.81 -2.05 -11.56
C VAL A 126 3.66 -1.47 -10.15
N ALA A 127 2.96 -2.16 -9.25
CA ALA A 127 2.80 -1.71 -7.87
C ALA A 127 4.14 -1.64 -7.12
N GLN A 128 4.98 -2.68 -7.25
CA GLN A 128 6.30 -2.70 -6.63
C GLN A 128 7.20 -1.58 -7.19
N ARG A 129 7.16 -1.35 -8.50
CA ARG A 129 7.90 -0.26 -9.15
C ARG A 129 7.39 1.11 -8.73
N SER A 130 6.08 1.25 -8.54
CA SER A 130 5.47 2.50 -8.08
C SER A 130 5.90 2.84 -6.65
N LEU A 131 6.08 1.85 -5.78
CA LEU A 131 6.60 2.07 -4.42
C LEU A 131 8.08 2.45 -4.41
N PHE A 132 8.85 1.97 -5.39
CA PHE A 132 10.29 2.20 -5.44
C PHE A 132 10.62 3.70 -5.58
N GLY A 133 11.43 4.22 -4.66
CA GLY A 133 11.81 5.62 -4.60
C GLY A 133 10.77 6.54 -3.95
N MET A 134 9.62 6.02 -3.51
CA MET A 134 8.67 6.82 -2.72
C MET A 134 9.30 7.23 -1.38
N ARG A 135 9.01 8.46 -0.96
CA ARG A 135 9.55 9.05 0.27
C ARG A 135 8.45 9.23 1.32
N ILE A 136 8.69 8.72 2.52
CA ILE A 136 7.81 8.89 3.69
C ILE A 136 8.46 9.85 4.67
N GLY A 137 7.82 11.00 4.92
CA GLY A 137 8.27 11.97 5.92
C GLY A 137 7.81 11.60 7.32
N VAL A 138 8.76 11.41 8.24
CA VAL A 138 8.49 11.16 9.66
C VAL A 138 8.58 12.49 10.38
N MET A 139 7.44 13.11 10.63
CA MET A 139 7.36 14.45 11.22
C MET A 139 7.37 14.37 12.74
N GLY A 140 8.53 14.67 13.33
CA GLY A 140 8.82 14.46 14.74
C GLY A 140 9.28 13.04 15.04
N THR A 141 8.94 12.53 16.22
CA THR A 141 9.31 11.15 16.64
C THR A 141 8.06 10.34 16.92
N PRO A 142 8.06 9.02 16.64
CA PRO A 142 6.95 8.14 17.00
C PRO A 142 6.54 8.30 18.47
N SER A 143 5.25 8.19 18.72
CA SER A 143 4.70 8.32 20.07
C SER A 143 5.23 7.19 20.98
N SER A 144 5.47 7.49 22.25
CA SER A 144 6.17 6.56 23.16
C SER A 144 5.41 5.25 23.45
N TRP A 145 4.10 5.22 23.20
CA TRP A 145 3.27 4.02 23.33
C TRP A 145 3.27 3.13 22.08
N LEU A 146 3.74 3.61 20.92
CA LEU A 146 3.84 2.83 19.69
C LEU A 146 5.10 1.96 19.69
N VAL A 147 5.17 1.02 20.63
CA VAL A 147 6.37 0.21 20.88
C VAL A 147 6.62 -0.90 19.84
N ALA A 148 5.61 -1.26 19.05
CA ALA A 148 5.68 -2.32 18.04
C ALA A 148 5.63 -1.80 16.59
N SER A 149 5.42 -0.49 16.40
CA SER A 149 5.16 0.12 15.08
C SER A 149 6.41 0.71 14.42
N ASN A 150 7.60 0.38 14.92
CA ASN A 150 8.86 0.86 14.35
C ASN A 150 9.20 0.14 13.02
N VAL A 151 9.99 0.81 12.19
CA VAL A 151 10.50 0.28 10.91
C VAL A 151 11.99 0.58 10.85
N ASP A 152 12.79 -0.40 10.43
CA ASP A 152 14.19 -0.16 10.10
C ASP A 152 14.25 0.45 8.69
N TYR A 153 14.74 1.68 8.59
CA TYR A 153 14.74 2.44 7.34
C TYR A 153 15.59 1.78 6.25
N LEU A 154 16.69 1.11 6.63
CA LEU A 154 17.57 0.42 5.68
C LEU A 154 16.91 -0.87 5.18
N LEU A 155 16.25 -1.63 6.06
CA LEU A 155 15.51 -2.83 5.66
C LEU A 155 14.32 -2.49 4.76
N ALA A 156 13.55 -1.45 5.12
CA ALA A 156 12.44 -0.98 4.29
C ALA A 156 12.91 -0.52 2.90
N LYS A 157 14.01 0.26 2.83
CA LYS A 157 14.60 0.69 1.56
C LYS A 157 15.08 -0.50 0.72
N ARG A 158 15.77 -1.47 1.32
CA ARG A 158 16.28 -2.65 0.60
C ARG A 158 15.15 -3.53 0.06
N ARG A 159 14.06 -3.69 0.82
CA ARG A 159 12.97 -4.60 0.46
C ARG A 159 11.95 -3.94 -0.47
N TRP A 160 11.53 -2.72 -0.14
CA TRP A 160 10.42 -2.04 -0.80
C TRP A 160 10.85 -0.87 -1.68
N GLY A 161 12.12 -0.45 -1.60
CA GLY A 161 12.61 0.75 -2.30
C GLY A 161 12.13 2.06 -1.68
N ILE A 162 11.45 2.01 -0.53
CA ILE A 162 10.88 3.19 0.13
C ILE A 162 11.89 3.84 1.06
N GLU A 163 11.93 5.16 1.05
CA GLU A 163 12.82 5.95 1.90
C GLU A 163 12.04 6.65 3.00
N TYR A 164 12.34 6.33 4.24
CA TYR A 164 11.88 7.13 5.38
C TYR A 164 12.87 8.27 5.62
N THR A 165 12.34 9.47 5.84
CA THR A 165 13.14 10.68 6.09
C THR A 165 12.57 11.41 7.29
N ASP A 166 13.42 11.69 8.27
CA ASP A 166 12.99 12.44 9.45
C ASP A 166 12.85 13.92 9.11
N VAL A 167 11.78 14.53 9.60
CA VAL A 167 11.47 15.95 9.44
C VAL A 167 11.30 16.55 10.83
N SER A 168 12.13 17.54 11.16
CA SER A 168 12.03 18.24 12.45
C SER A 168 10.69 18.99 12.57
N LEU A 169 10.09 18.92 13.77
CA LEU A 169 8.91 19.71 14.11
C LEU A 169 9.19 21.21 14.07
N ASP A 170 10.45 21.65 14.23
CA ASP A 170 10.83 23.07 14.18
C ASP A 170 10.47 23.71 12.84
N ARG A 171 10.60 22.97 11.74
CA ARG A 171 10.18 23.45 10.41
C ARG A 171 8.67 23.65 10.33
N ILE A 172 7.90 22.77 10.97
CA ILE A 172 6.45 22.91 11.05
C ILE A 172 6.10 24.16 11.85
N TYR A 173 6.75 24.38 13.00
CA TYR A 173 6.52 25.56 13.83
C TYR A 173 6.88 26.87 13.10
N GLU A 174 7.98 26.88 12.36
CA GLU A 174 8.40 28.04 11.56
C GLU A 174 7.32 28.41 10.53
N TYR A 175 6.88 27.44 9.70
CA TYR A 175 5.85 27.72 8.68
C TYR A 175 4.49 28.01 9.30
N TYR A 176 4.13 27.32 10.37
CA TYR A 176 2.90 27.59 11.11
C TYR A 176 2.82 29.02 11.62
N GLY A 177 3.95 29.56 12.14
CA GLY A 177 4.06 30.95 12.60
C GLY A 177 4.01 31.98 11.47
N GLN A 178 4.40 31.61 10.25
CA GLN A 178 4.36 32.48 9.07
C GLN A 178 2.96 32.59 8.44
N ILE A 179 2.13 31.55 8.57
CA ILE A 179 0.79 31.54 7.98
C ILE A 179 -0.16 32.35 8.86
N THR A 180 -0.88 33.27 8.24
CA THR A 180 -1.83 34.18 8.87
C THR A 180 -3.26 33.64 8.84
N ASP A 181 -4.12 34.19 9.69
CA ASP A 181 -5.52 33.75 9.78
C ASP A 181 -6.31 34.08 8.50
N ASP A 182 -5.98 35.19 7.82
CA ASP A 182 -6.61 35.61 6.57
C ASP A 182 -6.35 34.61 5.42
N GLU A 183 -5.17 33.99 5.38
CA GLU A 183 -4.79 33.00 4.36
C GLU A 183 -5.57 31.68 4.45
N VAL A 184 -6.19 31.43 5.61
CA VAL A 184 -6.93 30.18 5.88
C VAL A 184 -8.42 30.41 6.13
N GLY A 185 -8.86 31.64 6.38
CA GLY A 185 -10.24 31.96 6.77
C GLY A 185 -11.30 31.48 5.78
N GLU A 186 -11.09 31.70 4.48
CA GLU A 186 -12.01 31.23 3.44
C GLU A 186 -12.12 29.70 3.41
N ALA A 187 -10.97 29.01 3.49
CA ALA A 187 -10.94 27.55 3.53
C ALA A 187 -11.64 26.99 4.77
N CYS A 188 -11.49 27.64 5.93
CA CYS A 188 -12.17 27.29 7.16
C CYS A 188 -13.70 27.42 7.02
N ALA A 189 -14.18 28.55 6.50
CA ALA A 189 -15.60 28.78 6.26
C ALA A 189 -16.18 27.80 5.24
N GLY A 190 -15.45 27.54 4.15
CA GLY A 190 -15.84 26.58 3.13
C GLY A 190 -15.94 25.15 3.65
N LEU A 191 -15.04 24.75 4.55
CA LEU A 191 -15.10 23.44 5.20
C LEU A 191 -16.26 23.33 6.19
N ALA A 192 -16.41 24.33 7.07
CA ALA A 192 -17.48 24.37 8.05
C ALA A 192 -18.87 24.36 7.39
N GLY A 193 -19.03 25.06 6.26
CA GLY A 193 -20.27 25.06 5.49
C GLY A 193 -20.64 23.73 4.82
N LYS A 194 -19.68 22.80 4.67
CA LYS A 194 -19.92 21.44 4.17
C LYS A 194 -20.21 20.43 5.27
N ALA A 195 -19.85 20.74 6.52
CA ALA A 195 -20.06 19.84 7.64
C ALA A 195 -21.54 19.71 7.98
N LEU A 196 -21.99 18.51 8.33
CA LEU A 196 -23.35 18.27 8.82
C LEU A 196 -23.61 19.01 10.13
N ALA A 197 -22.59 19.07 10.99
CA ALA A 197 -22.61 19.84 12.22
C ALA A 197 -21.18 20.16 12.69
N CYS A 198 -21.07 21.20 13.51
CA CYS A 198 -19.90 21.47 14.36
C CYS A 198 -20.38 21.43 15.81
N ARG A 199 -19.73 20.64 16.67
CA ARG A 199 -20.18 20.45 18.06
C ARG A 199 -19.32 21.18 19.07
N GLU A 200 -18.13 20.64 19.36
CA GLU A 200 -17.26 21.15 20.41
C GLU A 200 -16.24 22.19 19.92
N ALA A 201 -15.96 22.19 18.62
CA ALA A 201 -14.90 23.01 18.04
C ALA A 201 -15.31 24.48 17.86
N SER A 202 -14.35 25.39 18.13
CA SER A 202 -14.50 26.81 17.90
C SER A 202 -13.97 27.25 16.51
N PRO A 203 -14.33 28.45 16.03
CA PRO A 203 -13.68 29.03 14.85
C PRO A 203 -12.16 29.18 15.00
N GLU A 204 -11.67 29.47 16.19
CA GLU A 204 -10.23 29.57 16.47
C GLU A 204 -9.51 28.22 16.31
N ASP A 205 -10.13 27.13 16.78
CA ASP A 205 -9.59 25.77 16.59
C ASP A 205 -9.46 25.42 15.10
N MET A 206 -10.44 25.85 14.30
CA MET A 206 -10.43 25.64 12.85
C MET A 206 -9.29 26.38 12.17
N ILE A 207 -9.08 27.66 12.52
CA ILE A 207 -7.98 28.47 12.01
C ILE A 207 -6.63 27.82 12.35
N LYS A 208 -6.42 27.44 13.61
CA LYS A 208 -5.18 26.75 14.04
C LYS A 208 -4.97 25.45 13.25
N ALA A 209 -6.00 24.61 13.15
CA ALA A 209 -5.89 23.34 12.43
C ALA A 209 -5.61 23.52 10.93
N MET A 210 -6.20 24.54 10.29
CA MET A 210 -5.97 24.85 8.87
C MET A 210 -4.59 25.44 8.61
N ARG A 211 -4.07 26.27 9.53
CA ARG A 211 -2.68 26.76 9.47
C ARG A 211 -1.68 25.60 9.58
N LEU A 212 -1.93 24.64 10.47
CA LEU A 212 -1.11 23.44 10.60
C LEU A 212 -1.13 22.60 9.31
N TYR A 213 -2.31 22.40 8.72
CA TYR A 213 -2.44 21.75 7.41
C TYR A 213 -1.58 22.42 6.33
N ARG A 214 -1.68 23.75 6.18
CA ARG A 214 -0.90 24.52 5.20
C ARG A 214 0.61 24.40 5.45
N ALA A 215 1.05 24.46 6.71
CA ALA A 215 2.46 24.32 7.08
C ALA A 215 3.01 22.94 6.70
N ILE A 216 2.28 21.87 7.03
CA ILE A 216 2.66 20.50 6.69
C ILE A 216 2.68 20.30 5.17
N LYS A 217 1.66 20.78 4.46
CA LYS A 217 1.56 20.67 3.00
C LYS A 217 2.74 21.32 2.30
N ARG A 218 3.16 22.51 2.75
CA ARG A 218 4.36 23.18 2.23
C ARG A 218 5.60 22.30 2.34
N ILE A 219 5.81 21.64 3.49
CA ILE A 219 6.95 20.72 3.67
C ILE A 219 6.83 19.51 2.74
N VAL A 220 5.64 18.94 2.59
CA VAL A 220 5.40 17.81 1.66
C VAL A 220 5.82 18.18 0.25
N GLU A 221 5.47 19.37 -0.22
CA GLU A 221 5.79 19.85 -1.56
C GLU A 221 7.30 20.13 -1.72
N GLU A 222 7.91 20.83 -0.77
CA GLU A 222 9.35 21.16 -0.78
C GLU A 222 10.23 19.90 -0.75
N GLU A 223 9.89 18.93 0.08
CA GLU A 223 10.60 17.66 0.24
C GLU A 223 10.15 16.60 -0.77
N ARG A 224 9.14 16.86 -1.61
CA ARG A 224 8.58 15.88 -2.57
C ARG A 224 8.22 14.55 -1.90
N LEU A 225 7.52 14.63 -0.77
CA LEU A 225 7.11 13.46 0.01
C LEU A 225 5.89 12.80 -0.63
N SER A 226 5.90 11.47 -0.68
CA SER A 226 4.77 10.66 -1.16
C SER A 226 3.77 10.35 -0.04
N ALA A 227 4.27 10.28 1.19
CA ALA A 227 3.46 10.08 2.39
C ALA A 227 4.12 10.77 3.60
N ILE A 228 3.35 10.99 4.66
CA ILE A 228 3.84 11.50 5.93
C ILE A 228 3.20 10.78 7.10
N THR A 229 3.91 10.73 8.22
CA THR A 229 3.32 10.41 9.52
C THR A 229 3.67 11.48 10.54
N LEU A 230 2.72 11.82 11.40
CA LEU A 230 2.80 13.00 12.25
C LEU A 230 2.73 12.65 13.74
N SER A 231 3.74 13.08 14.49
CA SER A 231 3.72 13.05 15.96
C SER A 231 2.80 14.15 16.51
N CYS A 232 1.49 13.93 16.40
CA CYS A 232 0.48 14.95 16.64
C CYS A 232 0.49 15.51 18.08
N PHE A 233 0.77 14.68 19.09
CA PHE A 233 0.74 15.10 20.50
C PHE A 233 1.81 16.14 20.84
N ARG A 234 3.01 16.04 20.25
CA ARG A 234 4.09 17.00 20.50
C ARG A 234 3.83 18.37 19.88
N LEU A 235 3.00 18.44 18.83
CA LEU A 235 2.63 19.70 18.20
C LEU A 235 1.67 20.53 19.06
N ILE A 236 0.89 19.89 19.93
CA ILE A 236 -0.15 20.56 20.72
C ILE A 236 0.47 21.64 21.61
N ASP A 237 1.61 21.35 22.22
CA ASP A 237 2.30 22.26 23.15
C ASP A 237 2.64 23.62 22.54
N GLN A 238 2.95 23.66 21.23
CA GLN A 238 3.37 24.88 20.53
C GLN A 238 2.28 25.48 19.63
N THR A 239 1.43 24.64 19.03
CA THR A 239 0.42 25.08 18.05
C THR A 239 -0.97 25.26 18.66
N GLY A 240 -1.23 24.64 19.82
CA GLY A 240 -2.54 24.65 20.46
C GLY A 240 -3.63 23.89 19.69
N THR A 241 -3.25 23.04 18.73
CA THR A 241 -4.18 22.21 17.95
C THR A 241 -3.61 20.82 17.71
N THR A 242 -4.46 19.91 17.22
CA THR A 242 -4.06 18.55 16.84
C THR A 242 -3.91 18.42 15.34
N GLY A 243 -3.18 17.39 14.91
CA GLY A 243 -2.96 17.11 13.48
C GLY A 243 -4.17 16.55 12.74
N CYS A 244 -5.29 16.25 13.40
CA CYS A 244 -6.28 15.34 12.79
C CYS A 244 -6.93 15.90 11.52
N LEU A 245 -7.27 17.19 11.51
CA LEU A 245 -7.80 17.84 10.31
C LEU A 245 -6.76 17.90 9.20
N ALA A 246 -5.50 18.21 9.53
CA ALA A 246 -4.43 18.26 8.55
C ALA A 246 -4.22 16.91 7.87
N LEU A 247 -4.20 15.83 8.65
CA LEU A 247 -4.10 14.47 8.11
C LEU A 247 -5.31 14.10 7.24
N ALA A 248 -6.52 14.46 7.67
CA ALA A 248 -7.74 14.22 6.89
C ALA A 248 -7.70 14.92 5.52
N LEU A 249 -7.35 16.20 5.48
CA LEU A 249 -7.29 16.99 4.24
C LEU A 249 -6.17 16.52 3.32
N LEU A 250 -4.99 16.17 3.83
CA LEU A 250 -3.91 15.61 3.03
C LEU A 250 -4.32 14.29 2.35
N ASN A 251 -4.96 13.39 3.10
CA ASN A 251 -5.45 12.13 2.54
C ASN A 251 -6.50 12.35 1.43
N ASP A 252 -7.36 13.36 1.55
CA ASP A 252 -8.33 13.73 0.49
C ASP A 252 -7.65 14.25 -0.77
N GLU A 253 -6.50 14.93 -0.63
CA GLU A 253 -5.68 15.41 -1.74
C GLU A 253 -4.77 14.32 -2.33
N GLY A 254 -4.83 13.10 -1.80
CA GLY A 254 -4.03 11.96 -2.26
C GLY A 254 -2.62 11.90 -1.67
N ILE A 255 -2.29 12.77 -0.70
CA ILE A 255 -1.06 12.70 0.09
C ILE A 255 -1.35 11.80 1.29
N ILE A 256 -0.75 10.61 1.30
CA ILE A 256 -0.99 9.63 2.37
C ILE A 256 -0.46 10.18 3.69
N ALA A 257 -1.33 10.29 4.69
CA ALA A 257 -1.00 10.94 5.95
C ALA A 257 -1.46 10.09 7.15
N GLY A 258 -0.50 9.56 7.89
CA GLY A 258 -0.70 8.73 9.08
C GLY A 258 -0.55 9.49 10.40
N CYS A 259 -1.16 8.94 11.45
CA CYS A 259 -1.12 9.53 12.79
C CYS A 259 0.01 8.96 13.66
N GLU A 260 0.29 9.67 14.75
CA GLU A 260 1.14 9.26 15.89
C GLU A 260 2.60 8.92 15.58
N GLY A 261 3.06 9.15 14.35
CA GLY A 261 4.36 8.68 13.89
C GLY A 261 4.39 7.17 13.60
N ASP A 262 3.24 6.54 13.35
CA ASP A 262 3.17 5.10 13.04
C ASP A 262 3.72 4.80 11.64
N LEU A 263 4.94 4.26 11.60
CA LEU A 263 5.70 3.98 10.39
C LEU A 263 5.10 2.81 9.60
N GLN A 264 4.70 1.75 10.30
CA GLN A 264 4.13 0.57 9.67
C GLN A 264 2.75 0.86 9.04
N SER A 265 1.93 1.66 9.73
CA SER A 265 0.59 2.00 9.24
C SER A 265 0.62 2.97 8.06
N VAL A 266 1.51 3.98 8.07
CA VAL A 266 1.63 4.89 6.90
C VAL A 266 2.13 4.12 5.66
N PHE A 267 3.05 3.16 5.83
CA PHE A 267 3.42 2.26 4.73
C PHE A 267 2.23 1.44 4.24
N THR A 268 1.44 0.87 5.16
CA THR A 268 0.26 0.08 4.80
C THR A 268 -0.72 0.92 3.97
N MET A 269 -0.99 2.16 4.38
CA MET A 269 -1.85 3.09 3.62
C MET A 269 -1.28 3.40 2.23
N LEU A 270 0.05 3.57 2.12
CA LEU A 270 0.71 3.84 0.85
C LEU A 270 0.62 2.64 -0.10
N ALA A 271 0.91 1.44 0.39
CA ALA A 271 0.79 0.19 -0.38
C ALA A 271 -0.65 -0.02 -0.87
N VAL A 272 -1.63 0.18 0.01
CA VAL A 272 -3.05 0.17 -0.33
C VAL A 272 -3.39 1.15 -1.46
N LYS A 273 -2.91 2.39 -1.36
CA LYS A 273 -3.18 3.43 -2.36
C LYS A 273 -2.60 3.05 -3.72
N VAL A 274 -1.38 2.53 -3.75
CA VAL A 274 -0.71 2.09 -4.98
C VAL A 274 -1.43 0.91 -5.63
N LEU A 275 -1.88 -0.07 -4.83
CA LEU A 275 -2.50 -1.29 -5.36
C LEU A 275 -3.94 -1.08 -5.83
N THR A 276 -4.70 -0.26 -5.11
CA THR A 276 -6.15 -0.16 -5.30
C THR A 276 -6.59 1.19 -5.90
N GLY A 277 -5.72 2.20 -5.85
CA GLY A 277 -6.07 3.60 -6.12
C GLY A 277 -6.97 4.24 -5.07
N LYS A 278 -7.42 3.48 -4.05
CA LYS A 278 -8.38 3.95 -3.04
C LYS A 278 -7.70 4.60 -1.85
N ASN A 279 -8.42 5.53 -1.24
CA ASN A 279 -8.06 6.07 0.07
C ASN A 279 -8.43 5.06 1.15
N SER A 280 -7.84 5.22 2.33
CA SER A 280 -8.06 4.32 3.45
C SER A 280 -8.17 5.07 4.77
N PHE A 281 -8.70 4.39 5.77
CA PHE A 281 -8.89 4.88 7.12
C PHE A 281 -7.98 4.13 8.10
N MET A 282 -7.00 4.85 8.67
CA MET A 282 -6.23 4.35 9.81
C MET A 282 -7.10 4.37 11.06
N ALA A 283 -7.21 3.24 11.76
CA ALA A 283 -8.04 3.14 12.95
C ALA A 283 -7.53 2.17 14.01
N ASN A 284 -7.92 2.47 15.25
CA ASN A 284 -7.72 1.61 16.41
C ASN A 284 -8.87 0.59 16.52
N PRO A 285 -8.63 -0.71 16.79
CA PRO A 285 -9.66 -1.63 17.24
C PRO A 285 -10.02 -1.30 18.69
N SER A 286 -11.07 -0.50 18.87
CA SER A 286 -11.50 0.02 20.19
C SER A 286 -12.37 -0.95 20.98
N MET A 287 -13.03 -1.91 20.32
CA MET A 287 -13.80 -2.95 20.99
C MET A 287 -13.88 -4.20 20.11
N ILE A 288 -13.72 -5.39 20.72
CA ILE A 288 -13.80 -6.68 20.03
C ILE A 288 -14.83 -7.55 20.74
N ASN A 289 -15.78 -8.10 19.99
CA ASN A 289 -16.75 -9.07 20.47
C ASN A 289 -16.56 -10.39 19.71
N ALA A 290 -15.76 -11.29 20.28
CA ALA A 290 -15.48 -12.60 19.68
C ALA A 290 -16.74 -13.50 19.58
N ARG A 291 -17.76 -13.29 20.43
CA ARG A 291 -19.00 -14.09 20.35
C ARG A 291 -19.86 -13.70 19.15
N THR A 292 -19.92 -12.41 18.84
CA THR A 292 -20.64 -11.91 17.66
C THR A 292 -19.73 -11.73 16.46
N ASN A 293 -18.42 -12.04 16.56
CA ASN A 293 -17.42 -11.81 15.51
C ASN A 293 -17.42 -10.38 14.96
N GLU A 294 -17.49 -9.40 15.87
CA GLU A 294 -17.58 -7.98 15.53
C GLU A 294 -16.42 -7.22 16.13
N ILE A 295 -16.01 -6.16 15.44
CA ILE A 295 -15.06 -5.17 15.95
C ILE A 295 -15.63 -3.76 15.79
N ILE A 296 -15.20 -2.85 16.65
CA ILE A 296 -15.38 -1.41 16.45
C ILE A 296 -14.01 -0.83 16.15
N LEU A 297 -13.89 -0.22 14.97
CA LEU A 297 -12.74 0.59 14.62
C LEU A 297 -13.04 2.06 14.91
N ALA A 298 -12.11 2.79 15.53
CA ALA A 298 -12.25 4.22 15.77
C ALA A 298 -10.96 5.01 15.57
N HIS A 299 -11.10 6.24 15.05
CA HIS A 299 -10.02 7.23 14.95
C HIS A 299 -10.54 8.64 14.68
N CYS A 300 -9.69 9.65 14.78
CA CYS A 300 -10.05 11.06 14.60
C CYS A 300 -9.72 11.64 13.20
N THR A 301 -9.09 10.85 12.32
CA THR A 301 -8.36 11.37 11.13
C THR A 301 -8.92 10.87 9.79
N ILE A 302 -10.20 10.46 9.73
CA ILE A 302 -10.80 10.04 8.46
C ILE A 302 -10.74 11.18 7.42
N GLY A 303 -10.36 10.86 6.19
CA GLY A 303 -10.47 11.81 5.08
C GLY A 303 -11.93 12.11 4.75
N ILE A 304 -12.28 13.37 4.53
CA ILE A 304 -13.67 13.81 4.37
C ILE A 304 -14.27 13.24 3.09
N ALA A 305 -13.48 13.11 2.02
CA ALA A 305 -13.89 12.51 0.76
C ALA A 305 -14.20 11.00 0.87
N GLN A 306 -13.85 10.36 1.99
CA GLN A 306 -14.19 8.95 2.28
C GLN A 306 -15.56 8.79 2.96
N THR A 307 -16.24 9.90 3.27
CA THR A 307 -17.47 9.93 4.06
C THR A 307 -18.66 10.39 3.22
N GLU A 308 -19.87 9.92 3.52
CA GLU A 308 -21.11 10.47 2.94
C GLU A 308 -21.43 11.84 3.55
N GLN A 309 -21.17 11.96 4.85
CA GLN A 309 -21.34 13.16 5.65
C GLN A 309 -20.28 13.18 6.75
N PHE A 310 -19.97 14.35 7.29
CA PHE A 310 -19.03 14.47 8.41
C PHE A 310 -19.48 15.52 9.41
N ILE A 311 -19.08 15.32 10.66
CA ILE A 311 -19.28 16.23 11.78
C ILE A 311 -17.90 16.68 12.26
N ILE A 312 -17.74 17.99 12.43
CA ILE A 312 -16.58 18.58 13.07
C ILE A 312 -16.73 18.42 14.58
N ARG A 313 -15.77 17.72 15.19
CA ARG A 313 -15.68 17.47 16.63
C ARG A 313 -14.34 17.98 17.14
N ASN A 314 -14.14 18.00 18.45
CA ASN A 314 -12.79 18.09 19.02
C ASN A 314 -12.05 16.74 18.97
N HIS A 315 -10.74 16.75 19.17
CA HIS A 315 -9.97 15.52 19.37
C HIS A 315 -10.43 14.77 20.63
N PHE A 316 -10.40 13.44 20.62
CA PHE A 316 -10.96 12.64 21.72
C PHE A 316 -10.12 12.75 22.99
N GLU A 317 -8.84 12.45 22.91
CA GLU A 317 -7.96 12.30 24.07
C GLU A 317 -7.65 13.64 24.75
N THR A 318 -7.63 14.72 23.99
CA THR A 318 -7.26 16.06 24.49
C THR A 318 -8.45 16.98 24.67
N GLU A 319 -9.62 16.59 24.16
CA GLU A 319 -10.85 17.39 24.11
C GLU A 319 -10.66 18.79 23.48
N SER A 320 -9.64 18.95 22.62
CA SER A 320 -9.22 20.22 22.03
C SER A 320 -8.92 20.09 20.53
N GLY A 321 -8.73 21.21 19.84
CA GLY A 321 -8.46 21.23 18.40
C GLY A 321 -9.59 20.61 17.58
N ILE A 322 -9.27 20.14 16.36
CA ILE A 322 -10.25 19.57 15.43
C ILE A 322 -10.01 18.09 15.23
N GLY A 323 -11.06 17.28 15.35
CA GLY A 323 -11.15 15.89 14.91
C GLY A 323 -12.36 15.69 14.00
N ILE A 324 -12.32 14.68 13.13
CA ILE A 324 -13.39 14.39 12.19
C ILE A 324 -14.17 13.16 12.65
N GLN A 325 -15.50 13.30 12.71
CA GLN A 325 -16.44 12.18 12.77
C GLN A 325 -17.06 12.00 11.38
N GLY A 326 -16.56 11.02 10.64
CA GLY A 326 -17.14 10.60 9.37
C GLY A 326 -18.32 9.67 9.56
N ILE A 327 -19.33 9.83 8.69
CA ILE A 327 -20.40 8.87 8.49
C ILE A 327 -20.08 8.12 7.19
N LEU A 328 -19.76 6.84 7.31
CA LEU A 328 -19.35 6.00 6.18
C LEU A 328 -20.52 5.19 5.65
N PRO A 329 -20.55 4.88 4.34
CA PRO A 329 -21.53 3.96 3.79
C PRO A 329 -21.40 2.57 4.42
N THR A 330 -22.52 1.90 4.67
CA THR A 330 -22.53 0.47 5.04
C THR A 330 -22.23 -0.39 3.83
N GLY A 331 -21.54 -1.51 4.03
CA GLY A 331 -21.19 -2.42 2.94
C GLY A 331 -19.90 -3.17 3.22
N ASP A 332 -19.37 -3.83 2.19
CA ASP A 332 -18.14 -4.61 2.31
C ASP A 332 -16.95 -3.70 2.62
N VAL A 333 -16.05 -4.20 3.46
CA VAL A 333 -14.80 -3.53 3.83
C VAL A 333 -13.65 -4.53 3.85
N THR A 334 -12.45 -4.02 3.62
CA THR A 334 -11.20 -4.76 3.76
C THR A 334 -10.36 -4.12 4.85
N ILE A 335 -9.78 -4.94 5.73
CA ILE A 335 -8.90 -4.49 6.81
C ILE A 335 -7.53 -5.13 6.60
N VAL A 336 -6.50 -4.29 6.57
CA VAL A 336 -5.12 -4.71 6.32
C VAL A 336 -4.15 -3.99 7.24
N LYS A 337 -3.07 -4.66 7.60
CA LYS A 337 -1.95 -4.10 8.35
C LYS A 337 -0.67 -4.81 7.95
N CYS A 338 0.35 -4.08 7.49
CA CYS A 338 1.71 -4.59 7.39
C CYS A 338 2.46 -4.31 8.71
N GLY A 339 3.28 -5.25 9.15
CA GLY A 339 4.05 -5.17 10.38
C GLY A 339 5.46 -5.74 10.25
N SER A 340 6.19 -5.76 11.37
CA SER A 340 7.64 -6.01 11.49
C SER A 340 8.52 -4.82 11.08
N GLU A 341 9.77 -4.84 11.52
CA GLU A 341 10.76 -3.79 11.16
C GLU A 341 11.07 -3.76 9.66
N SER A 342 10.92 -4.89 8.97
CA SER A 342 11.09 -5.04 7.52
C SER A 342 9.79 -4.94 6.73
N LEU A 343 8.64 -4.76 7.40
CA LEU A 343 7.32 -4.71 6.77
C LEU A 343 6.99 -6.01 6.01
N ASP A 344 7.43 -7.15 6.53
CA ASP A 344 7.27 -8.48 5.92
C ASP A 344 6.32 -9.41 6.67
N GLU A 345 5.57 -8.89 7.62
CA GLU A 345 4.39 -9.54 8.19
C GLU A 345 3.14 -8.77 7.79
N TYR A 346 2.00 -9.44 7.68
CA TYR A 346 0.75 -8.75 7.45
C TYR A 346 -0.46 -9.47 8.02
N TYR A 347 -1.49 -8.69 8.35
CA TYR A 347 -2.84 -9.15 8.58
C TYR A 347 -3.73 -8.66 7.44
N LEU A 348 -4.65 -9.51 7.01
CA LEU A 348 -5.64 -9.20 5.97
C LEU A 348 -6.92 -9.96 6.28
N SER A 349 -8.04 -9.24 6.31
CA SER A 349 -9.38 -9.81 6.44
C SER A 349 -10.41 -8.90 5.79
N THR A 350 -11.58 -9.46 5.52
CA THR A 350 -12.75 -8.74 5.03
C THR A 350 -13.87 -8.74 6.08
N GLY A 351 -14.83 -7.86 5.90
CA GLY A 351 -16.02 -7.82 6.71
C GLY A 351 -17.08 -6.93 6.10
N THR A 352 -18.17 -6.71 6.83
CA THR A 352 -19.24 -5.79 6.45
C THR A 352 -19.35 -4.71 7.51
N LEU A 353 -19.21 -3.44 7.11
CA LEU A 353 -19.55 -2.30 7.93
C LEU A 353 -21.07 -2.26 8.11
N VAL A 354 -21.52 -2.46 9.35
CA VAL A 354 -22.96 -2.58 9.68
C VAL A 354 -23.52 -1.34 10.37
N GLU A 355 -22.68 -0.53 11.01
CA GLU A 355 -23.15 0.61 11.82
C GLU A 355 -22.06 1.68 11.96
N ASN A 356 -22.44 2.95 11.87
CA ASN A 356 -21.63 4.08 12.34
C ASN A 356 -21.98 4.36 13.80
N THR A 357 -21.08 4.03 14.74
CA THR A 357 -21.35 4.19 16.17
C THR A 357 -20.99 5.60 16.67
N ASN A 358 -21.39 5.95 17.89
CA ASN A 358 -21.07 7.24 18.50
C ASN A 358 -20.91 7.11 20.02
N TYR A 359 -20.08 6.17 20.46
CA TYR A 359 -19.70 6.02 21.87
C TYR A 359 -18.89 7.24 22.32
N ILE A 360 -19.19 7.75 23.52
CA ILE A 360 -18.58 8.99 24.02
C ILE A 360 -17.11 8.82 24.39
N ASN A 361 -16.71 7.60 24.76
CA ASN A 361 -15.40 7.23 25.29
C ASN A 361 -14.47 6.61 24.22
N MET A 362 -14.65 6.98 22.95
CA MET A 362 -13.82 6.54 21.83
C MET A 362 -13.52 7.71 20.90
N CYS A 363 -12.54 7.52 20.00
CA CYS A 363 -12.22 8.46 18.93
C CYS A 363 -13.45 8.77 18.04
N ARG A 364 -13.38 9.83 17.25
CA ARG A 364 -14.58 10.50 16.70
C ARG A 364 -15.28 9.75 15.56
N THR A 365 -14.55 9.25 14.57
CA THR A 365 -15.10 8.35 13.55
C THR A 365 -15.10 6.94 14.11
N GLN A 366 -16.24 6.27 14.09
CA GLN A 366 -16.39 4.94 14.67
C GLN A 366 -17.27 4.08 13.78
N VAL A 367 -16.81 2.87 13.48
CA VAL A 367 -17.53 1.94 12.62
C VAL A 367 -17.53 0.55 13.23
N ARG A 368 -18.70 -0.08 13.28
CA ARG A 368 -18.86 -1.48 13.66
C ARG A 368 -18.77 -2.34 12.41
N ILE A 369 -17.91 -3.34 12.46
CA ILE A 369 -17.67 -4.27 11.37
C ILE A 369 -17.97 -5.68 11.85
N LYS A 370 -18.80 -6.39 11.09
CA LYS A 370 -18.98 -7.83 11.21
C LYS A 370 -17.89 -8.50 10.37
N MET A 371 -16.97 -9.21 11.02
CA MET A 371 -15.81 -9.80 10.36
C MET A 371 -16.17 -11.10 9.64
N ASN A 372 -15.51 -11.38 8.51
CA ASN A 372 -15.60 -12.65 7.80
C ASN A 372 -14.62 -13.69 8.36
N SER A 373 -13.46 -13.25 8.85
CA SER A 373 -12.51 -14.08 9.62
C SER A 373 -12.75 -13.93 11.13
N PRO A 374 -12.26 -14.86 11.97
CA PRO A 374 -12.32 -14.71 13.43
C PRO A 374 -11.68 -13.41 13.93
N ALA A 375 -12.44 -12.63 14.71
CA ALA A 375 -11.97 -11.36 15.28
C ALA A 375 -11.03 -11.55 16.49
N ASP A 376 -10.74 -12.79 16.90
CA ASP A 376 -9.86 -13.09 18.02
C ASP A 376 -8.37 -12.95 17.69
N TYR A 377 -8.01 -12.79 16.41
CA TYR A 377 -6.71 -12.26 15.95
C TYR A 377 -6.26 -11.07 16.81
N PHE A 378 -7.14 -10.07 16.96
CA PHE A 378 -6.85 -8.85 17.71
C PHE A 378 -6.60 -9.09 19.21
N LEU A 379 -6.94 -10.28 19.73
CA LEU A 379 -6.75 -10.68 21.12
C LEU A 379 -5.59 -11.67 21.32
N LYS A 380 -5.09 -12.29 20.25
CA LYS A 380 -4.11 -13.38 20.32
C LYS A 380 -2.79 -13.05 19.64
N THR A 381 -2.85 -12.48 18.44
CA THR A 381 -1.73 -12.31 17.52
C THR A 381 -1.71 -10.93 16.83
N PRO A 382 -2.05 -9.80 17.50
CA PRO A 382 -2.21 -8.51 16.84
C PRO A 382 -0.89 -7.92 16.32
N LEU A 383 -0.95 -7.26 15.16
CA LEU A 383 0.12 -6.44 14.59
C LEU A 383 -0.04 -4.96 14.98
N GLY A 384 0.14 -4.69 16.27
CA GLY A 384 0.03 -3.33 16.83
C GLY A 384 -1.41 -2.82 16.92
N ASN A 385 -1.56 -1.54 17.26
CA ASN A 385 -2.85 -0.93 17.56
C ASN A 385 -3.55 -0.32 16.34
N HIS A 386 -2.84 0.08 15.28
CA HIS A 386 -3.47 0.66 14.10
C HIS A 386 -3.64 -0.35 12.98
N HIS A 387 -4.83 -0.36 12.38
CA HIS A 387 -5.18 -1.12 11.19
C HIS A 387 -5.79 -0.21 10.14
N ILE A 388 -5.63 -0.58 8.86
CA ILE A 388 -6.08 0.22 7.73
C ILE A 388 -7.35 -0.40 7.15
N MET A 389 -8.44 0.36 7.18
CA MET A 389 -9.72 -0.04 6.61
C MET A 389 -9.96 0.64 5.26
N LEU A 390 -10.47 -0.12 4.29
CA LEU A 390 -10.92 0.35 2.99
C LEU A 390 -12.38 -0.06 2.77
N TYR A 391 -13.12 0.78 2.05
CA TYR A 391 -14.46 0.41 1.58
C TYR A 391 -14.39 -0.43 0.30
N GLY A 392 -15.01 -1.60 0.30
CA GLY A 392 -14.96 -2.62 -0.75
C GLY A 392 -14.14 -3.85 -0.37
N ASN A 393 -14.26 -4.90 -1.19
CA ASN A 393 -13.45 -6.11 -1.07
C ASN A 393 -12.21 -6.01 -1.98
N TYR A 394 -11.03 -5.99 -1.35
CA TYR A 394 -9.71 -5.95 -1.99
C TYR A 394 -8.80 -7.09 -1.50
N GLU A 395 -9.38 -8.17 -0.96
CA GLU A 395 -8.61 -9.27 -0.38
C GLU A 395 -7.67 -9.89 -1.42
N ASP A 396 -8.18 -10.30 -2.58
CA ASP A 396 -7.38 -11.01 -3.59
C ASP A 396 -6.18 -10.19 -4.08
N ILE A 397 -6.36 -8.89 -4.36
CA ILE A 397 -5.28 -8.04 -4.87
C ILE A 397 -4.21 -7.77 -3.79
N LEU A 398 -4.61 -7.60 -2.54
CA LEU A 398 -3.69 -7.35 -1.43
C LEU A 398 -2.94 -8.63 -1.03
N GLU A 399 -3.67 -9.75 -0.91
CA GLU A 399 -3.11 -11.06 -0.60
C GLU A 399 -2.06 -11.44 -1.64
N GLU A 400 -2.41 -11.33 -2.92
CA GLU A 400 -1.51 -11.70 -4.01
C GLU A 400 -0.24 -10.85 -4.05
N PHE A 401 -0.35 -9.54 -3.82
CA PHE A 401 0.82 -8.67 -3.75
C PHE A 401 1.71 -9.01 -2.55
N LEU A 402 1.14 -9.20 -1.36
CA LEU A 402 1.90 -9.46 -0.14
C LEU A 402 2.59 -10.83 -0.19
N GLN A 403 1.91 -11.86 -0.69
CA GLN A 403 2.47 -13.20 -0.90
C GLN A 403 3.56 -13.21 -1.99
N ALA A 404 3.35 -12.50 -3.11
CA ALA A 404 4.37 -12.34 -4.15
C ALA A 404 5.65 -11.71 -3.59
N ASN A 405 5.52 -10.82 -2.60
CA ASN A 405 6.64 -10.22 -1.89
C ASN A 405 7.18 -11.07 -0.71
N ALA A 406 6.70 -12.29 -0.48
CA ALA A 406 7.05 -13.15 0.67
C ALA A 406 6.84 -12.43 2.00
N CYS A 407 5.69 -11.78 2.15
CA CYS A 407 5.22 -11.37 3.45
C CYS A 407 4.52 -12.56 4.11
N LYS A 408 4.68 -12.69 5.43
CA LYS A 408 4.05 -13.74 6.22
C LYS A 408 2.68 -13.25 6.71
N ARG A 409 1.62 -13.97 6.37
CA ARG A 409 0.29 -13.71 6.91
C ARG A 409 0.25 -14.09 8.40
N ILE A 410 -0.32 -13.21 9.21
CA ILE A 410 -0.61 -13.42 10.62
C ILE A 410 -2.12 -13.58 10.76
N GLU A 411 -2.55 -14.65 11.43
CA GLU A 411 -3.94 -15.04 11.62
C GLU A 411 -4.29 -15.14 13.11
#